data_AF-A0A7S2GL71-F1
#
_entry.id   AF-A0A7S2GL71-F1
#
_cell.length_a   1.000
_cell.length_b   1.000
_cell.length_c   1.000
_cell.angle_alpha   90.00
_cell.angle_beta   90.00
_cell.angle_gamma   90.00
#
_symmetry.space_group_name_H-M   'P 1'
#
loop_
_entity.id
_entity.type
_entity.pdbx_description
1 polymer ?
#
loop_
_entity_poly.entity_id
_entity_poly.type
_entity_poly.pdbx_seq_one_letter_code
_entity_poly.pdbx_strand_id
1 'polypeptide(L)'
;AGAIAALAAGNIVNQIAIAEEQGIPPLVDLLKNDSIIAPHEYATQALWHLSTTPENQLTVAREGALLPLVAQLQAESDSTKEWAAAAMQSLSHNCPENQLALAKVGAIAPLVMLLGSESIETQLYAQG
;
A
#
# COMPACT_ATOMS: atom_id res chain seq x y z
N ALA A 1 -10.96 5.15 -7.49
CA ALA A 1 -10.28 4.35 -6.45
C ALA A 1 -11.27 3.71 -5.46
N GLY A 2 -12.14 4.47 -4.77
CA GLY A 2 -13.02 3.91 -3.72
C GLY A 2 -13.92 2.75 -4.15
N ALA A 3 -14.55 2.81 -5.33
CA ALA A 3 -15.35 1.69 -5.86
C ALA A 3 -14.49 0.43 -6.15
N ILE A 4 -13.25 0.62 -6.63
CA ILE A 4 -12.30 -0.47 -6.87
C ILE A 4 -11.87 -1.10 -5.56
N ALA A 5 -11.59 -0.29 -4.53
CA ALA A 5 -11.29 -0.79 -3.18
C ALA A 5 -12.44 -1.66 -2.64
N ALA A 6 -13.68 -1.18 -2.77
CA ALA A 6 -14.87 -1.93 -2.34
C ALA A 6 -15.07 -3.25 -3.12
N LEU A 7 -14.81 -3.26 -4.43
CA LEU A 7 -14.90 -4.47 -5.25
C LEU A 7 -13.80 -5.49 -4.91
N ALA A 8 -12.60 -5.02 -4.57
CA ALA A 8 -11.47 -5.86 -4.20
C ALA A 8 -11.55 -6.39 -2.76
N ALA A 9 -12.27 -5.72 -1.86
CA ALA A 9 -12.34 -6.08 -0.45
C ALA A 9 -12.87 -7.51 -0.24
N GLY A 10 -11.98 -8.41 0.19
CA GLY A 10 -12.32 -9.80 0.53
C GLY A 10 -12.77 -10.67 -0.65
N ASN A 11 -12.56 -10.25 -1.89
CA ASN A 11 -12.98 -10.98 -3.08
C ASN A 11 -11.82 -11.24 -4.05
N ILE A 12 -11.23 -12.43 -3.94
CA ILE A 12 -10.08 -12.81 -4.76
C ILE A 12 -10.36 -12.87 -6.26
N VAL A 13 -11.59 -13.23 -6.65
CA VAL A 13 -12.00 -13.27 -8.06
C VAL A 13 -12.00 -11.86 -8.65
N ASN A 14 -12.53 -10.89 -7.90
CA ASN A 14 -12.50 -9.49 -8.33
C ASN A 14 -11.08 -8.93 -8.31
N GLN A 15 -10.24 -9.30 -7.33
CA GLN A 15 -8.84 -8.85 -7.27
C GLN A 15 -8.05 -9.28 -8.50
N ILE A 16 -8.23 -10.52 -8.94
CA ILE A 16 -7.61 -11.04 -10.17
C ILE A 16 -8.16 -10.30 -11.39
N ALA A 17 -9.49 -10.20 -11.51
CA ALA A 17 -10.12 -9.53 -12.65
C ALA A 17 -9.69 -8.05 -12.78
N ILE A 18 -9.59 -7.32 -11.66
CA ILE A 18 -9.11 -5.93 -11.66
C ILE A 18 -7.66 -5.84 -12.15
N ALA A 19 -6.81 -6.79 -11.77
CA ALA A 19 -5.42 -6.83 -12.23
C ALA A 19 -5.33 -7.16 -13.72
N GLU A 20 -6.12 -8.13 -14.20
CA GLU A 20 -6.18 -8.51 -15.62
C GLU A 20 -6.69 -7.38 -16.51
N GLU A 21 -7.63 -6.56 -16.00
CA GLU A 21 -8.14 -5.35 -16.66
C GLU A 21 -7.21 -4.13 -16.51
N GLN A 22 -5.95 -4.33 -16.10
CA GLN A 22 -4.94 -3.27 -15.94
C GLN A 22 -5.38 -2.16 -14.97
N GLY A 23 -6.08 -2.53 -13.91
CA GLY A 23 -6.55 -1.58 -12.89
C GLY A 23 -5.45 -1.09 -11.94
N ILE A 24 -4.31 -1.80 -11.84
CA ILE A 24 -3.22 -1.46 -10.92
C ILE A 24 -2.44 -0.21 -11.34
N PRO A 25 -1.95 -0.05 -12.58
CA PRO A 25 -1.16 1.13 -12.97
C PRO A 25 -1.87 2.48 -12.70
N PRO A 26 -3.17 2.66 -13.04
CA PRO A 26 -3.89 3.89 -12.72
C PRO A 26 -4.00 4.18 -11.22
N LEU A 27 -4.11 3.14 -10.38
CA LEU A 27 -4.12 3.31 -8.92
C LEU A 27 -2.75 3.77 -8.40
N VAL A 28 -1.67 3.26 -8.97
CA VAL A 28 -0.31 3.67 -8.62
C VAL A 28 -0.02 5.09 -9.10
N ASP A 29 -0.51 5.48 -10.27
CA ASP A 29 -0.38 6.85 -10.76
C ASP A 29 -1.15 7.86 -9.92
N LEU A 30 -2.30 7.46 -9.35
CA LEU A 30 -2.99 8.27 -8.36
C LEU A 30 -2.13 8.53 -7.12
N LEU A 31 -1.32 7.57 -6.66
CA LEU A 31 -0.41 7.78 -5.52
C LEU A 31 0.73 8.76 -5.81
N LYS A 32 1.14 8.88 -7.07
CA LYS A 32 2.24 9.75 -7.50
C LYS A 32 1.82 11.22 -7.64
N ASN A 33 0.51 11.52 -7.62
CA ASN A 33 -0.01 12.83 -7.94
C ASN A 33 -0.32 13.64 -6.68
N ASP A 34 0.66 14.42 -6.22
CA ASP A 34 0.59 15.28 -5.03
C ASP A 34 -0.52 16.36 -5.06
N SER A 35 -1.19 16.55 -6.20
CA SER A 35 -2.18 17.61 -6.38
C SER A 35 -3.51 17.35 -5.65
N ILE A 36 -3.80 16.11 -5.22
CA ILE A 36 -5.08 15.76 -4.58
C ILE A 36 -4.88 14.75 -3.45
N ILE A 37 -5.07 15.18 -2.19
CA ILE A 37 -4.84 14.35 -0.99
C ILE A 37 -5.94 13.29 -0.78
N ALA A 38 -7.22 13.60 -1.03
CA ALA A 38 -8.33 12.68 -0.76
C ALA A 38 -8.35 11.38 -1.62
N PRO A 39 -7.96 11.39 -2.91
CA PRO A 39 -7.81 10.18 -3.72
C PRO A 39 -6.69 9.23 -3.27
N HIS A 40 -5.73 9.69 -2.47
CA HIS A 40 -4.60 8.87 -2.05
C HIS A 40 -5.01 7.76 -1.11
N GLU A 41 -5.86 8.03 -0.12
CA GLU A 41 -6.28 7.00 0.84
C GLU A 41 -7.05 5.87 0.15
N TYR A 42 -7.99 6.21 -0.73
CA TYR A 42 -8.72 5.20 -1.49
C TYR A 42 -7.84 4.41 -2.46
N ALA A 43 -6.81 5.04 -3.03
CA ALA A 43 -5.85 4.34 -3.89
C ALA A 43 -4.98 3.39 -3.06
N THR A 44 -4.46 3.83 -1.92
CA THR A 44 -3.69 3.01 -0.97
C THR A 44 -4.53 1.83 -0.45
N GLN A 45 -5.80 2.06 -0.09
CA GLN A 45 -6.75 1.01 0.31
C GLN A 45 -7.02 0.01 -0.82
N ALA A 46 -7.22 0.49 -2.04
CA ALA A 46 -7.42 -0.39 -3.19
C ALA A 46 -6.19 -1.28 -3.42
N LEU A 47 -4.99 -0.69 -3.38
CA LEU A 47 -3.73 -1.42 -3.54
C LEU A 47 -3.49 -2.41 -2.39
N TRP A 48 -3.84 -2.06 -1.16
CA TRP A 48 -3.83 -2.99 -0.03
C TRP A 48 -4.73 -4.20 -0.29
N HIS A 49 -5.99 -3.99 -0.68
CA HIS A 49 -6.91 -5.08 -1.02
C HIS A 49 -6.45 -5.92 -2.21
N LEU A 50 -5.78 -5.33 -3.19
CA LEU A 50 -5.26 -6.03 -4.36
C LEU A 50 -3.99 -6.84 -4.04
N SER A 51 -3.22 -6.46 -3.01
CA SER A 51 -1.93 -7.05 -2.66
C SER A 51 -2.03 -8.31 -1.78
N THR A 52 -3.12 -9.05 -1.90
CA THR A 52 -3.39 -10.32 -1.21
C THR A 52 -2.90 -11.54 -1.99
N THR A 53 -2.65 -11.39 -3.30
CA THR A 53 -2.09 -12.44 -4.16
C THR A 53 -0.63 -12.13 -4.51
N PRO A 54 0.25 -13.15 -4.59
CA PRO A 54 1.66 -12.95 -4.94
C PRO A 54 1.87 -12.21 -6.27
N GLU A 55 1.04 -12.50 -7.27
CA GLU A 55 1.12 -11.87 -8.60
C GLU A 55 0.80 -10.37 -8.52
N ASN A 56 -0.25 -10.01 -7.78
CA ASN A 56 -0.62 -8.60 -7.62
C ASN A 56 0.40 -7.86 -6.75
N GLN A 57 0.92 -8.49 -5.69
CA GLN A 57 1.98 -7.90 -4.86
C GLN A 57 3.19 -7.46 -5.71
N LEU A 58 3.65 -8.35 -6.60
CA LEU A 58 4.77 -8.06 -7.50
C LEU A 58 4.40 -7.00 -8.55
N THR A 59 3.18 -7.06 -9.08
CA THR A 59 2.69 -6.09 -10.06
C THR A 59 2.66 -4.68 -9.48
N VAL A 60 2.05 -4.50 -8.30
CA VAL A 60 1.99 -3.21 -7.59
C VAL A 60 3.39 -2.65 -7.33
N ALA A 61 4.33 -3.50 -6.89
CA ALA A 61 5.71 -3.08 -6.67
C ALA A 61 6.41 -2.65 -7.97
N ARG A 62 6.21 -3.40 -9.06
CA ARG A 62 6.79 -3.11 -10.39
C ARG A 62 6.27 -1.83 -11.02
N GLU A 63 5.00 -1.50 -10.79
CA GLU A 63 4.39 -0.23 -11.24
C GLU A 63 4.90 0.99 -10.45
N GLY A 64 5.73 0.77 -9.42
CA GLY A 64 6.43 1.81 -8.69
C GLY A 64 5.66 2.37 -7.50
N ALA A 65 4.76 1.59 -6.89
CA ALA A 65 3.98 2.03 -5.73
C ALA A 65 4.83 2.24 -4.45
N LEU A 66 5.97 1.55 -4.33
CA LEU A 66 6.73 1.50 -3.08
C LEU A 66 7.25 2.86 -2.61
N LEU A 67 7.77 3.69 -3.52
CA LEU A 67 8.30 5.02 -3.18
C LEU A 67 7.18 5.98 -2.70
N PRO A 68 6.05 6.13 -3.43
CA PRO A 68 4.90 6.89 -2.94
C PRO A 68 4.40 6.42 -1.56
N LEU A 69 4.32 5.10 -1.34
CA LEU A 69 3.90 4.56 -0.05
C LEU A 69 4.88 4.96 1.08
N VAL A 70 6.20 4.96 0.82
CA VAL A 70 7.20 5.43 1.80
C VAL A 70 7.06 6.92 2.10
N ALA A 71 6.73 7.73 1.11
CA ALA A 71 6.45 9.15 1.32
C ALA A 71 5.19 9.37 2.20
N GLN A 72 4.15 8.54 2.02
CA GLN A 72 2.92 8.63 2.82
C GLN A 72 3.13 8.34 4.31
N LEU A 73 4.17 7.59 4.71
CA LEU A 73 4.52 7.38 6.13
C LEU A 73 4.93 8.67 6.85
N GLN A 74 5.23 9.74 6.10
CA GLN A 74 5.59 11.05 6.62
C GLN A 74 4.46 12.09 6.45
N ALA A 75 3.26 11.67 6.02
CA ALA A 75 2.11 12.56 5.90
C ALA A 75 1.71 13.14 7.27
N GLU A 76 0.97 14.25 7.30
CA GLU A 76 0.44 14.80 8.55
C GLU A 76 -0.72 13.94 9.11
N SER A 77 -1.49 13.30 8.23
CA SER A 77 -2.64 12.46 8.58
C SER A 77 -2.20 11.08 9.09
N ASP A 78 -2.57 10.75 10.33
CA ASP A 78 -2.30 9.43 10.91
C ASP A 78 -3.00 8.30 10.13
N SER A 79 -4.23 8.53 9.66
CA SER A 79 -4.94 7.57 8.81
C SER A 79 -4.19 7.29 7.50
N THR A 80 -3.56 8.29 6.90
CA THR A 80 -2.73 8.10 5.70
C THR A 80 -1.49 7.25 6.01
N LYS A 81 -0.83 7.48 7.16
CA LYS A 81 0.32 6.68 7.60
C LYS A 81 -0.08 5.22 7.85
N GLU A 82 -1.22 4.99 8.51
CA GLU A 82 -1.75 3.66 8.80
C GLU A 82 -2.04 2.88 7.54
N TRP A 83 -2.74 3.49 6.57
CA TRP A 83 -3.02 2.84 5.29
C TRP A 83 -1.74 2.53 4.51
N ALA A 84 -0.76 3.42 4.52
CA ALA A 84 0.53 3.17 3.87
C ALA A 84 1.26 1.99 4.52
N ALA A 85 1.29 1.91 5.86
CA ALA A 85 1.88 0.80 6.59
C ALA A 85 1.14 -0.53 6.29
N ALA A 86 -0.20 -0.52 6.31
CA ALA A 86 -1.01 -1.69 6.00
C ALA A 86 -0.80 -2.18 4.55
N ALA A 87 -0.70 -1.26 3.58
CA ALA A 87 -0.39 -1.60 2.20
C ALA A 87 1.01 -2.23 2.08
N MET A 88 2.03 -1.66 2.74
CA MET A 88 3.39 -2.24 2.75
C MET A 88 3.45 -3.61 3.41
N GLN A 89 2.72 -3.82 4.50
CA GLN A 89 2.58 -5.13 5.12
C GLN A 89 2.04 -6.13 4.10
N SER A 90 0.90 -5.83 3.47
CA SER A 90 0.31 -6.74 2.48
C SER A 90 1.23 -6.99 1.29
N LEU A 91 1.98 -5.98 0.83
CA LEU A 91 2.94 -6.11 -0.27
C LEU A 91 4.14 -6.99 0.07
N SER A 92 4.57 -6.99 1.33
CA SER A 92 5.77 -7.71 1.79
C SER A 92 5.47 -9.06 2.44
N HIS A 93 4.20 -9.33 2.76
CA HIS A 93 3.78 -10.58 3.37
C HIS A 93 4.12 -11.78 2.47
N ASN A 94 4.99 -12.65 2.98
CA ASN A 94 5.53 -13.81 2.25
C ASN A 94 6.16 -13.49 0.87
N CYS A 95 6.63 -12.25 0.65
CA CYS A 95 7.22 -11.82 -0.61
C CYS A 95 8.64 -11.27 -0.43
N PRO A 96 9.69 -12.12 -0.49
CA PRO A 96 11.08 -11.70 -0.26
C PRO A 96 11.56 -10.61 -1.23
N GLU A 97 11.06 -10.61 -2.47
CA GLU A 97 11.39 -9.59 -3.47
C GLU A 97 10.91 -8.21 -3.02
N ASN A 98 9.65 -8.11 -2.56
CA ASN A 98 9.08 -6.86 -2.08
C ASN A 98 9.66 -6.44 -0.72
N GLN A 99 9.98 -7.38 0.17
CA GLN A 99 10.69 -7.10 1.43
C GLN A 99 12.04 -6.41 1.15
N LEU A 100 12.82 -6.96 0.22
CA LEU A 100 14.09 -6.37 -0.19
C LEU A 100 13.91 -5.02 -0.89
N ALA A 101 12.90 -4.89 -1.75
CA ALA A 101 12.61 -3.64 -2.45
C ALA A 101 12.23 -2.51 -1.48
N LEU A 102 11.35 -2.78 -0.50
CA LEU A 102 10.98 -1.84 0.56
C LEU A 102 12.19 -1.41 1.40
N ALA A 103 13.06 -2.35 1.75
CA ALA A 103 14.30 -2.02 2.45
C ALA A 103 15.19 -1.07 1.62
N LYS A 104 15.33 -1.34 0.32
CA LYS A 104 16.15 -0.52 -0.60
C LYS A 104 15.60 0.89 -0.80
N VAL A 105 14.28 1.07 -0.80
CA VAL A 105 13.64 2.40 -0.90
C VAL A 105 13.56 3.13 0.44
N GLY A 106 14.14 2.56 1.51
CA GLY A 106 14.27 3.23 2.80
C GLY A 106 13.05 3.15 3.72
N ALA A 107 12.17 2.16 3.52
CA ALA A 107 10.94 2.02 4.32
C ALA A 107 11.20 1.71 5.82
N ILE A 108 12.35 1.10 6.16
CA ILE A 108 12.63 0.60 7.51
C ILE A 108 12.60 1.71 8.57
N ALA A 109 13.32 2.83 8.35
CA ALA A 109 13.42 3.87 9.36
C ALA A 109 12.07 4.55 9.66
N PRO A 110 11.27 4.97 8.66
CA PRO A 110 9.92 5.48 8.92
C PRO A 110 8.99 4.48 9.63
N LEU A 111 9.03 3.19 9.25
CA LEU A 111 8.21 2.16 9.90
C LEU A 111 8.62 1.95 11.37
N VAL A 112 9.92 1.98 11.69
CA VAL A 112 10.40 1.91 13.08
C VAL A 112 9.98 3.14 13.89
N MET A 113 9.99 4.33 13.28
CA MET A 113 9.50 5.55 13.96
C MET A 113 8.01 5.48 14.27
N LEU A 114 7.20 4.90 13.37
CA LEU A 114 5.76 4.71 13.56
C LEU A 114 5.45 3.85 14.79
N LEU A 115 6.24 2.81 15.07
CA LEU A 115 6.10 1.99 16.28
C LEU A 115 6.25 2.79 17.58
N GLY A 116 7.06 3.86 17.56
CA GLY A 116 7.29 4.75 18.69
C GLY A 116 6.28 5.89 18.82
N SER A 117 5.34 6.02 17.86
CA SER A 117 4.27 7.02 17.92
C SER A 117 3.10 6.55 18.79
N GLU A 118 2.36 7.47 19.41
CA GLU A 118 1.33 7.18 20.43
C GLU A 118 0.05 6.50 19.88
N SER A 119 -0.05 6.16 18.59
CA SER A 119 -1.21 5.44 18.04
C SER A 119 -1.08 3.92 18.25
N ILE A 120 -1.91 3.37 19.14
CA ILE A 120 -2.00 1.93 19.42
C ILE A 120 -2.36 1.12 18.15
N GLU A 121 -3.07 1.72 17.18
CA GLU A 121 -3.40 1.07 15.90
C GLU A 121 -2.20 1.00 14.94
N THR A 122 -1.32 2.01 14.93
CA THR A 122 -0.08 1.96 14.12
C THR A 122 0.90 0.86 14.57
N GLN A 123 0.85 0.45 15.84
CA GLN A 123 1.73 -0.60 16.37
C GLN A 123 1.39 -2.00 15.86
N LEU A 124 0.11 -2.28 15.55
CA LEU A 124 -0.33 -3.63 15.19
C LEU A 124 0.16 -4.05 13.79
N TYR A 125 0.23 -3.11 12.85
CA TYR A 125 0.59 -3.38 11.45
C TYR A 125 2.10 -3.39 11.17
N ALA A 126 2.91 -2.79 12.05
CA ALA A 126 4.36 -2.83 11.93
C ALA A 126 4.99 -4.08 12.60
N GLN A 127 4.19 -4.93 13.26
CA GLN A 127 4.64 -6.14 13.96
C GLN A 127 4.39 -7.47 13.21
N GLY A 128 3.57 -7.48 12.16
CA GLY A 128 3.21 -8.69 11.40
C GLY A 128 3.52 -8.57 9.92
#